data_AF-A0A318BFF6-F1
#
_entry.id   AF-A0A318BFF6-F1
#
_cell.length_a   1.000
_cell.length_b   1.000
_cell.length_c   1.000
_cell.angle_alpha   90.00
_cell.angle_beta   90.00
_cell.angle_gamma   90.00
#
_symmetry.space_group_name_H-M   'P 1'
#
loop_
_entity.id
_entity.type
_entity.pdbx_description
1 polymer ?
#
loop_
_entity_poly.entity_id
_entity_poly.type
_entity_poly.pdbx_seq_one_letter_code
_entity_poly.pdbx_strand_id
1 'polypeptide(L)' 'MKLPDFLNDLVTTRDGVSFDPIRVGMILGGLGVLAFTGWDVVANQAHFNAVEFGTGLAAIFAGGGFGIGAKVKDEPDA' A
#
# COMPACT_ATOMS: atom_id res chain seq x y z
N MET A 1 -22.47 -1.14 0.50
CA MET A 1 -21.22 -1.84 0.12
C MET A 1 -20.90 -2.84 1.20
N LYS A 2 -20.67 -4.12 0.86
CA LYS A 2 -20.31 -5.14 1.86
C LYS A 2 -18.79 -5.13 2.05
N LEU A 3 -18.33 -5.64 3.19
CA LEU A 3 -16.89 -5.73 3.50
C LEU A 3 -16.07 -6.48 2.41
N PRO A 4 -16.53 -7.61 1.85
CA PRO A 4 -15.79 -8.32 0.80
C PRO A 4 -15.63 -7.47 -0.46
N ASP A 5 -16.68 -6.75 -0.87
CA ASP A 5 -16.65 -5.87 -2.03
C ASP A 5 -15.60 -4.75 -1.83
N PHE A 6 -15.56 -4.18 -0.63
CA PHE A 6 -14.56 -3.16 -0.29
C PHE A 6 -13.13 -3.67 -0.31
N LEU A 7 -12.86 -4.85 0.23
CA LEU A 7 -11.52 -5.42 0.19
C LEU A 7 -11.09 -5.76 -1.24
N ASN A 8 -12.03 -6.18 -2.09
CA ASN A 8 -11.75 -6.45 -3.50
C ASN A 8 -11.40 -5.15 -4.26
N ASP A 9 -12.20 -4.09 -4.05
CA ASP A 9 -11.96 -2.78 -4.69
C ASP A 9 -10.60 -2.15 -4.32
N LEU A 10 -10.08 -2.47 -3.13
CA LEU A 10 -8.75 -2.01 -2.70
C LEU A 10 -7.61 -2.66 -3.50
N VAL A 11 -7.81 -3.83 -4.08
CA VAL A 11 -6.76 -4.60 -4.77
C VAL A 11 -6.96 -4.72 -6.27
N THR A 12 -8.14 -4.38 -6.79
CA THR A 12 -8.45 -4.46 -8.23
C THR A 12 -8.36 -3.10 -8.93
N THR A 13 -8.28 -3.14 -10.27
CA THR A 13 -8.47 -1.97 -11.15
C THR A 13 -9.94 -1.56 -11.20
N ARG A 14 -10.28 -0.54 -12.00
CA ARG A 14 -11.66 -0.01 -12.17
C ARG A 14 -12.70 -1.06 -12.56
N ASP A 15 -12.28 -2.12 -13.25
CA ASP A 15 -13.15 -3.23 -13.65
C ASP A 15 -13.62 -4.14 -12.49
N GLY A 16 -13.04 -4.01 -11.29
CA GLY A 16 -13.39 -4.82 -10.12
C GLY A 16 -12.95 -6.30 -10.20
N VAL A 17 -12.16 -6.67 -11.23
CA VAL A 17 -11.78 -8.07 -11.50
C VAL A 17 -10.28 -8.23 -11.65
N SER A 18 -9.60 -7.32 -12.36
CA SER A 18 -8.15 -7.43 -12.59
C SER A 18 -7.39 -6.85 -11.41
N PHE A 19 -6.41 -7.58 -10.86
CA PHE A 19 -5.59 -7.07 -9.77
C PHE A 19 -4.70 -5.90 -10.23
N ASP A 20 -4.65 -4.84 -9.43
CA ASP A 20 -3.77 -3.70 -9.64
C ASP A 20 -2.43 -3.94 -8.92
N PRO A 21 -1.32 -4.19 -9.64
CA PRO A 21 -0.04 -4.45 -9.02
C PRO A 21 0.45 -3.31 -8.14
N ILE A 22 0.07 -2.05 -8.44
CA ILE A 22 0.48 -0.89 -7.65
C ILE A 22 -0.26 -0.88 -6.32
N ARG A 23 -1.58 -1.06 -6.32
CA ARG A 23 -2.37 -1.12 -5.08
C ARG A 23 -1.95 -2.29 -4.20
N VAL A 24 -1.78 -3.47 -4.80
CA VAL A 24 -1.27 -4.66 -4.10
C VAL A 24 0.13 -4.39 -3.55
N GLY A 25 1.02 -3.78 -4.34
CA GLY A 25 2.36 -3.39 -3.91
C GLY A 25 2.37 -2.39 -2.76
N MET A 26 1.47 -1.41 -2.76
CA MET A 26 1.32 -0.45 -1.65
C MET A 26 0.89 -1.15 -0.35
N ILE A 27 -0.05 -2.09 -0.41
CA ILE A 27 -0.50 -2.86 0.75
C ILE A 27 0.63 -3.72 1.29
N LEU A 28 1.32 -4.48 0.42
CA LEU A 28 2.45 -5.31 0.81
C LEU A 28 3.61 -4.48 1.36
N GLY A 29 3.91 -3.34 0.74
CA GLY A 29 4.93 -2.40 1.21
C GLY A 29 4.59 -1.83 2.58
N GLY A 30 3.35 -1.39 2.79
CA GLY A 30 2.87 -0.87 4.07
C GLY A 30 2.92 -1.92 5.18
N LEU A 31 2.49 -3.15 4.89
CA LEU A 31 2.63 -4.30 5.80
C LEU A 31 4.09 -4.60 6.11
N GLY A 32 4.98 -4.49 5.11
CA GLY A 32 6.42 -4.64 5.29
C GLY A 32 6.99 -3.61 6.27
N VAL A 33 6.67 -2.33 6.09
CA VAL A 33 7.10 -1.27 7.02
C VAL A 33 6.61 -1.55 8.44
N LEU A 34 5.33 -1.90 8.61
CA LEU A 34 4.78 -2.26 9.92
C LEU A 34 5.49 -3.47 10.56
N ALA A 35 5.75 -4.52 9.77
CA ALA A 35 6.40 -5.73 10.24
C ALA A 35 7.86 -5.48 10.64
N PHE A 36 8.63 -4.77 9.81
CA PHE A 36 10.03 -4.47 10.11
C PHE A 36 10.18 -3.48 11.26
N THR A 37 9.36 -2.43 11.32
CA THR A 37 9.36 -1.52 12.47
C THR A 37 8.95 -2.24 13.76
N GLY A 38 7.94 -3.11 13.70
CA GLY A 38 7.54 -3.93 14.85
C GLY A 38 8.65 -4.89 15.29
N TRP A 39 9.32 -5.54 14.35
CA TRP A 39 10.47 -6.40 14.61
C TRP A 39 11.60 -5.63 15.30
N ASP A 40 11.94 -4.45 14.80
CA ASP A 40 13.05 -3.67 15.35
C ASP A 40 12.78 -3.21 16.78
N VAL A 41 11.54 -2.76 17.06
CA VAL A 41 11.14 -2.36 18.41
C VAL A 41 11.08 -3.55 19.36
N VAL A 42 10.52 -4.69 18.94
CA VAL A 42 10.27 -5.84 19.84
C VAL A 42 11.50 -6.75 19.96
N ALA A 43 12.09 -7.16 18.85
CA ALA A 43 13.19 -8.14 18.85
C ALA A 43 14.55 -7.48 19.07
N ASN A 44 14.80 -6.31 18.46
CA ASN A 44 16.08 -5.61 18.59
C ASN A 44 16.10 -4.59 19.73
N GLN A 45 14.97 -4.41 20.44
CA GLN A 45 14.81 -3.42 21.51
C GLN A 45 15.16 -2.00 21.05
N ALA A 46 14.99 -1.71 19.76
CA ALA A 46 15.24 -0.39 19.21
C ALA A 46 14.18 0.62 19.69
N HIS A 47 14.58 1.88 19.85
CA HIS A 47 13.62 2.94 20.07
C HIS A 47 12.84 3.21 18.78
N PHE A 48 11.52 3.35 18.90
CA PHE A 48 10.69 3.70 17.75
C PHE A 48 11.11 5.05 17.16
N ASN A 49 11.54 5.04 15.90
CA ASN A 49 11.88 6.23 15.14
C ASN A 49 10.69 6.67 14.26
N ALA A 50 9.96 7.68 14.73
CA ALA A 50 8.79 8.20 14.02
C ALA A 50 9.13 8.82 12.65
N VAL A 51 10.34 9.34 12.47
CA VAL A 51 10.76 9.98 11.22
C VAL A 51 11.04 8.92 10.15
N GLU A 52 11.78 7.87 10.47
CA GLU A 52 12.04 6.77 9.53
C GLU A 52 10.75 6.02 9.18
N PHE A 53 9.90 5.75 10.18
CA PHE A 53 8.58 5.16 9.95
C PHE A 53 7.71 6.05 9.03
N GLY A 54 7.62 7.35 9.35
CA GLY A 54 6.82 8.30 8.59
C GLY A 54 7.33 8.52 7.16
N THR A 55 8.65 8.61 6.98
CA THR A 55 9.26 8.76 5.65
C THR A 55 9.10 7.50 4.81
N GLY A 56 9.23 6.31 5.39
CA GLY A 56 8.96 5.04 4.72
C GLY A 56 7.52 4.94 4.21
N LEU A 57 6.54 5.26 5.06
CA LEU A 57 5.13 5.31 4.66
C LEU A 57 4.86 6.40 3.61
N ALA A 58 5.42 7.61 3.79
CA ALA A 58 5.26 8.70 2.84
C ALA A 58 5.79 8.33 1.45
N ALA A 59 6.93 7.62 1.37
CA ALA A 59 7.49 7.15 0.11
C ALA A 59 6.55 6.15 -0.59
N ILE A 60 5.94 5.21 0.15
CA ILE A 60 4.98 4.25 -0.40
C ILE A 60 3.73 4.97 -0.92
N PHE A 61 3.17 5.89 -0.14
CA PHE A 61 1.95 6.62 -0.55
C PHE A 61 2.21 7.59 -1.70
N ALA A 62 3.33 8.30 -1.70
CA ALA A 62 3.69 9.22 -2.78
C ALA A 62 4.00 8.45 -4.07
N GLY A 63 4.84 7.41 -4.00
CA GLY A 63 5.21 6.59 -5.16
C GLY A 63 4.02 5.81 -5.72
N GLY A 64 3.26 5.15 -4.85
CA GLY A 64 2.07 4.40 -5.25
C GLY A 64 0.95 5.30 -5.77
N GLY A 65 0.67 6.42 -5.11
CA GLY A 65 -0.31 7.41 -5.57
C GLY A 65 0.05 8.03 -6.92
N PHE A 66 1.32 8.37 -7.13
CA PHE A 66 1.82 8.81 -8.43
C PHE A 66 1.65 7.72 -9.49
N GLY A 67 2.04 6.48 -9.17
CA GLY A 67 1.93 5.34 -10.09
C GLY A 67 0.49 5.07 -10.52
N ILE A 68 -0.46 5.10 -9.58
CA ILE A 68 -1.91 4.98 -9.88
C ILE A 68 -2.33 6.15 -10.77
N GLY A 69 -2.02 7.40 -10.40
CA GLY A 69 -2.38 8.57 -11.19
C GLY A 69 -1.83 8.56 -12.62
N ALA A 70 -0.61 8.05 -12.81
CA ALA A 70 0.02 7.93 -14.11
C ALA A 70 -0.68 6.92 -15.04
N LYS A 71 -1.20 5.81 -14.48
CA LYS A 71 -1.87 4.73 -15.24
C LYS A 71 -3.39 4.87 -15.33
N VAL A 72 -4.04 5.77 -14.59
CA VAL A 72 -5.52 5.91 -14.54
C VAL A 72 -6.16 6.07 -15.92
N LYS A 73 -5.47 6.71 -16.86
CA LYS A 73 -5.92 6.91 -18.25
C LYS A 73 -5.82 5.65 -19.13
N ASP A 74 -5.05 4.66 -18.68
CA ASP A 74 -4.76 3.42 -19.39
C ASP A 74 -5.49 2.23 -18.74
N GLU A 75 -6.29 2.47 -17.69
CA GLU A 75 -7.11 1.43 -17.07
C GLU A 75 -8.35 1.13 -17.92
N PRO A 76 -8.73 -0.16 -18.08
CA PRO A 76 -9.95 -0.53 -18.78
C PRO A 76 -11.18 0.06 -18.07
N ASP A 77 -12.08 0.63 -18.85
CA ASP A 77 -13.38 1.11 -18.36
C ASP A 77 -14.27 -0.09 -17.98
N ALA A 78 -15.07 0.09 -16.91
CA ALA A 78 -16.00 -0.89 -16.38
C ALA A 78 -17.30 -0.98 -17.20
#